data_AF-A0A5N7K0V4-F1
#
_entry.id   AF-A0A5N7K0V4-F1
#
_cell.length_a   1.000
_cell.length_b   1.000
_cell.length_c   1.000
_cell.angle_alpha   90.00
_cell.angle_beta   90.00
_cell.angle_gamma   90.00
#
_symmetry.space_group_name_H-M   'P 1'
#
loop_
_entity.id
_entity.type
_entity.pdbx_description
1 polymer ?
#
loop_
_entity_poly.entity_id
_entity_poly.type
_entity_poly.pdbx_seq_one_letter_code
_entity_poly.pdbx_strand_id
1 'polypeptide(L)'
;PAKTVNKSRGGAVLLKEPELLNRIVEHVRRAVPAHIPVTAKMRLGFDSPDGALVCATALAEGGAAHIVVHARTKTDGYKPPAHWEWIPRVQDVVKVPVFANGDIWSVEDWRRCREISGVEDIMLGRGLVARPDLARQIAAARAGEAVVEMTWAQLQPMLQEFWTQSVAQLTERQAPGRLKQWLAMLTRNYPEAVELFTAMRRETDLQNVSRLLRMAHPEQAMVAPH
;
A
#
# COMPACT_ATOMS: atom_id res chain seq x y z
N PRO A 1 0.50 -11.76 2.76
CA PRO A 1 0.31 -13.09 2.12
C PRO A 1 -1.19 -13.42 2.00
N ALA A 2 -1.74 -13.46 0.79
CA ALA A 2 -3.14 -13.82 0.56
C ALA A 2 -3.27 -15.34 0.33
N LYS A 3 -4.25 -16.00 0.97
CA LYS A 3 -4.46 -17.46 0.90
C LYS A 3 -4.68 -17.97 -0.54
N THR A 4 -5.26 -17.13 -1.41
CA THR A 4 -5.58 -17.47 -2.80
C THR A 4 -4.35 -17.61 -3.70
N VAL A 5 -3.28 -16.86 -3.42
CA VAL A 5 -2.03 -16.86 -4.22
C VAL A 5 -1.12 -18.04 -3.85
N ASN A 6 -1.17 -18.52 -2.60
CA ASN A 6 -0.37 -19.68 -2.18
C ASN A 6 -0.83 -21.00 -2.83
N LYS A 7 -2.11 -21.12 -3.23
CA LYS A 7 -2.63 -22.32 -3.88
C LYS A 7 -2.15 -22.51 -5.32
N SER A 8 -1.67 -21.44 -5.97
CA SER A 8 -1.12 -21.45 -7.33
C SER A 8 0.41 -21.40 -7.37
N ARG A 9 1.10 -21.71 -6.25
CA ARG A 9 2.56 -21.57 -6.09
C ARG A 9 3.09 -20.16 -6.44
N GLY A 10 2.25 -19.14 -6.37
CA GLY A 10 2.63 -17.75 -6.62
C GLY A 10 3.08 -17.01 -5.36
N GLY A 11 3.74 -15.87 -5.56
CA GLY A 11 4.10 -14.95 -4.47
C GLY A 11 5.26 -15.46 -3.61
N ALA A 12 5.19 -15.25 -2.29
CA ALA A 12 6.35 -15.43 -1.40
C ALA A 12 6.86 -16.87 -1.28
N VAL A 13 6.11 -17.88 -1.72
CA VAL A 13 6.61 -19.27 -1.78
C VAL A 13 7.78 -19.41 -2.75
N LEU A 14 7.81 -18.61 -3.81
CA LEU A 14 8.90 -18.59 -4.80
C LEU A 14 10.23 -18.11 -4.22
N LEU A 15 10.24 -17.49 -3.02
CA LEU A 15 11.47 -17.10 -2.31
C LEU A 15 12.28 -18.31 -1.83
N LYS A 16 11.76 -19.53 -2.00
CA LYS A 16 12.49 -20.79 -1.79
C LYS A 16 13.13 -21.35 -3.06
N GLU A 17 12.84 -20.75 -4.21
CA GLU A 17 13.24 -21.24 -5.54
C GLU A 17 13.82 -20.07 -6.38
N PRO A 18 15.01 -19.53 -6.04
CA PRO A 18 15.58 -18.37 -6.74
C PRO A 18 15.77 -18.58 -8.25
N GLU A 19 16.12 -19.78 -8.68
CA GLU A 19 16.27 -20.11 -10.11
C GLU A 19 14.92 -20.01 -10.84
N LEU A 20 13.82 -20.36 -10.16
CA LEU A 20 12.48 -20.19 -10.70
C LEU A 20 12.09 -18.72 -10.75
N LEU A 21 12.45 -17.91 -9.74
CA LEU A 21 12.25 -16.45 -9.77
C LEU A 21 12.93 -15.82 -10.99
N ASN A 22 14.19 -16.16 -11.23
CA ASN A 22 14.94 -15.68 -12.39
C ASN A 22 14.22 -16.03 -13.70
N ARG A 23 13.88 -17.31 -13.91
CA ARG A 23 13.19 -17.75 -15.13
C ARG A 23 11.86 -17.03 -15.34
N ILE A 24 11.08 -16.83 -14.28
CA ILE A 24 9.80 -16.10 -14.37
C ILE A 24 10.02 -14.67 -14.85
N VAL A 25 10.94 -13.93 -14.21
CA VAL A 25 11.21 -12.53 -14.57
C VAL A 25 11.77 -12.45 -15.99
N GLU A 26 12.68 -13.35 -16.37
CA GLU A 26 13.26 -13.41 -17.71
C GLU A 26 12.18 -13.63 -18.79
N HIS A 27 11.25 -14.55 -18.56
CA HIS A 27 10.15 -14.80 -19.50
C HIS A 27 9.21 -13.59 -19.62
N VAL A 28 8.85 -12.96 -18.49
CA VAL A 28 8.03 -11.75 -18.49
C VAL A 28 8.76 -10.62 -19.21
N ARG A 29 10.06 -10.44 -18.94
CA ARG A 29 10.87 -9.39 -19.55
C ARG A 29 10.95 -9.55 -21.08
N ARG A 30 11.11 -10.78 -21.58
CA ARG A 30 11.10 -11.08 -23.02
C ARG A 30 9.76 -10.80 -23.69
N ALA A 31 8.65 -11.03 -22.98
CA ALA A 31 7.31 -10.84 -23.51
C ALA A 31 6.86 -9.36 -23.54
N VAL A 32 7.39 -8.53 -22.65
CA VAL A 32 6.99 -7.12 -22.51
C VAL A 32 7.88 -6.23 -23.39
N PRO A 33 7.31 -5.29 -24.19
CA PRO A 33 8.09 -4.34 -24.99
C PRO A 33 9.21 -3.65 -24.21
N ALA A 34 10.37 -3.47 -24.84
CA ALA A 34 11.60 -3.04 -24.16
C ALA A 34 11.48 -1.70 -23.40
N HIS A 35 10.67 -0.77 -23.90
CA HIS A 35 10.46 0.55 -23.29
C HIS A 35 9.58 0.51 -22.03
N ILE A 36 8.85 -0.59 -21.80
CA ILE A 36 8.00 -0.75 -20.61
C ILE A 36 8.81 -1.48 -19.54
N PRO A 37 9.08 -0.89 -18.36
CA PRO A 37 9.87 -1.55 -17.32
C PRO A 37 9.09 -2.73 -16.70
N VAL A 38 9.80 -3.84 -16.48
CA VAL A 38 9.32 -4.98 -15.68
C VAL A 38 10.00 -4.87 -14.33
N THR A 39 9.24 -4.90 -13.24
CA THR A 39 9.75 -4.62 -11.90
C THR A 39 9.41 -5.77 -10.97
N ALA A 40 10.20 -5.95 -9.92
CA ALA A 40 9.97 -7.04 -8.97
C ALA A 40 9.68 -6.49 -7.58
N LYS A 41 8.82 -7.20 -6.84
CA LYS A 41 8.56 -6.92 -5.43
C LYS A 41 8.70 -8.20 -4.63
N MET A 42 9.58 -8.18 -3.63
CA MET A 42 9.87 -9.34 -2.79
C MET A 42 9.68 -9.04 -1.30
N ARG A 43 9.76 -10.12 -0.52
CA ARG A 43 10.00 -10.11 0.93
C ARG A 43 11.42 -10.59 1.18
N LEU A 44 11.93 -10.45 2.40
CA LEU A 44 13.28 -10.93 2.74
C LEU A 44 13.43 -12.46 2.59
N GLY A 45 12.33 -13.19 2.71
CA GLY A 45 12.32 -14.62 2.50
C GLY A 45 10.98 -15.22 2.91
N PHE A 46 10.90 -16.54 2.93
CA PHE A 46 9.68 -17.22 3.36
C PHE A 46 9.60 -17.31 4.89
N ASP A 47 10.53 -18.03 5.49
CA ASP A 47 10.63 -18.31 6.94
C ASP A 47 11.88 -17.68 7.58
N SER A 48 12.95 -17.51 6.81
CA SER A 48 14.19 -16.83 7.19
C SER A 48 14.57 -15.79 6.11
N PRO A 49 15.29 -14.70 6.45
CA PRO A 49 15.83 -13.76 5.48
C PRO A 49 17.09 -14.25 4.74
N ASP A 50 17.66 -15.41 5.09
CA ASP A 50 18.97 -15.85 4.56
C ASP A 50 19.03 -15.91 3.01
N GLY A 51 17.91 -16.26 2.37
CA GLY A 51 17.79 -16.32 0.91
C GLY A 51 17.55 -14.96 0.22
N ALA A 52 17.45 -13.85 0.97
CA ALA A 52 17.11 -12.54 0.43
C ALA A 52 18.05 -12.12 -0.71
N LEU A 53 19.36 -12.25 -0.49
CA LEU A 53 20.37 -11.78 -1.43
C LEU A 53 20.32 -12.58 -2.72
N VAL A 54 20.26 -13.91 -2.62
CA VAL A 54 20.15 -14.81 -3.78
C VAL A 54 18.87 -14.54 -4.56
N CYS A 55 17.74 -14.33 -3.88
CA CYS A 55 16.48 -13.95 -4.53
C CYS A 55 16.58 -12.61 -5.25
N ALA A 56 17.21 -11.60 -4.63
CA ALA A 56 17.35 -10.28 -5.24
C ALA A 56 18.22 -10.33 -6.49
N THR A 57 19.37 -11.03 -6.42
CA THR A 57 20.24 -11.27 -7.58
C THR A 57 19.48 -11.99 -8.69
N ALA A 58 18.75 -13.06 -8.38
CA ALA A 58 17.94 -13.78 -9.35
C ALA A 58 16.91 -12.90 -10.06
N LEU A 59 16.22 -12.02 -9.32
CA LEU A 59 15.26 -11.06 -9.89
C LEU A 59 15.95 -10.03 -10.80
N ALA A 60 17.08 -9.49 -10.37
CA ALA A 60 17.85 -8.52 -11.15
C ALA A 60 18.41 -9.13 -12.45
N GLU A 61 19.03 -10.31 -12.36
CA GLU A 61 19.54 -11.06 -13.51
C GLU A 61 18.45 -11.51 -14.48
N GLY A 62 17.23 -11.74 -13.98
CA GLY A 62 16.05 -12.00 -14.80
C GLY A 62 15.58 -10.77 -15.60
N GLY A 63 16.16 -9.59 -15.35
CA GLY A 63 15.85 -8.36 -16.07
C GLY A 63 14.81 -7.47 -15.39
N ALA A 64 14.64 -7.59 -14.07
CA ALA A 64 13.87 -6.60 -13.31
C ALA A 64 14.56 -5.23 -13.36
N ALA A 65 13.85 -4.19 -13.77
CA ALA A 65 14.35 -2.83 -13.86
C ALA A 65 14.60 -2.19 -12.48
N HIS A 66 13.88 -2.63 -11.44
CA HIS A 66 14.13 -2.30 -10.04
C HIS A 66 13.45 -3.32 -9.12
N ILE A 67 13.84 -3.32 -7.85
CA ILE A 67 13.35 -4.25 -6.83
C ILE A 67 12.78 -3.50 -5.63
N VAL A 68 11.55 -3.82 -5.24
CA VAL A 68 10.94 -3.32 -4.01
C VAL A 68 11.00 -4.41 -2.95
N VAL A 69 11.67 -4.14 -1.83
CA VAL A 69 11.84 -5.10 -0.74
C VAL A 69 10.92 -4.74 0.42
N HIS A 70 9.91 -5.58 0.66
CA HIS A 70 9.20 -5.54 1.93
C HIS A 70 10.11 -6.17 2.98
N ALA A 71 10.60 -5.36 3.91
CA ALA A 71 11.64 -5.74 4.88
C ALA A 71 11.11 -6.67 6.00
N ARG A 72 10.48 -7.78 5.62
CA ARG A 72 10.03 -8.87 6.49
C ARG A 72 10.05 -10.17 5.72
N THR A 73 10.12 -11.28 6.42
CA THR A 73 9.83 -12.60 5.85
C THR A 73 8.32 -12.76 5.62
N LYS A 74 7.89 -13.84 4.94
CA LYS A 74 6.48 -14.17 4.81
C LYS A 74 5.87 -14.57 6.17
N THR A 75 6.62 -15.27 7.01
CA THR A 75 6.17 -15.77 8.33
C THR A 75 5.90 -14.63 9.32
N ASP A 76 6.70 -13.55 9.27
CA ASP A 76 6.44 -12.33 10.06
C ASP A 76 5.07 -11.69 9.73
N GLY A 77 4.58 -11.94 8.51
CA GLY A 77 3.33 -11.38 8.02
C GLY A 77 3.35 -9.85 8.03
N TYR A 78 2.63 -9.24 8.96
CA TYR A 78 2.56 -7.80 9.15
C TYR A 78 2.92 -7.35 10.56
N LYS A 79 3.54 -8.25 11.36
CA LYS A 79 3.98 -7.95 12.73
C LYS A 79 5.21 -7.02 12.67
N PRO A 80 5.22 -5.88 13.37
CA PRO A 80 6.40 -5.00 13.45
C PRO A 80 7.55 -5.65 14.22
N PRO A 81 8.80 -5.19 14.00
CA PRO A 81 9.19 -4.12 13.05
C PRO A 81 9.33 -4.62 11.60
N ALA A 82 9.59 -3.70 10.67
CA ALA A 82 10.19 -4.02 9.39
C ALA A 82 11.72 -3.87 9.52
N HIS A 83 12.46 -4.87 9.05
CA HIS A 83 13.91 -5.04 9.19
C HIS A 83 14.67 -4.27 8.11
N TRP A 84 14.60 -2.93 8.13
CA TRP A 84 15.20 -2.07 7.11
C TRP A 84 16.72 -2.22 6.97
N GLU A 85 17.42 -2.76 7.97
CA GLU A 85 18.85 -3.08 7.95
C GLU A 85 19.25 -4.11 6.88
N TRP A 86 18.28 -4.84 6.31
CA TRP A 86 18.52 -5.76 5.19
C TRP A 86 18.55 -5.08 3.83
N ILE A 87 17.96 -3.89 3.70
CA ILE A 87 17.90 -3.16 2.43
C ILE A 87 19.30 -2.84 1.88
N PRO A 88 20.26 -2.29 2.66
CA PRO A 88 21.60 -1.99 2.13
C PRO A 88 22.31 -3.27 1.68
N ARG A 89 22.14 -4.38 2.40
CA ARG A 89 22.71 -5.69 2.00
C ARG A 89 22.18 -6.14 0.63
N VAL A 90 20.91 -5.88 0.34
CA VAL A 90 20.32 -6.16 -0.97
C VAL A 90 20.89 -5.24 -2.04
N GLN A 91 21.07 -3.94 -1.74
CA GLN A 91 21.72 -2.99 -2.66
C GLN A 91 23.15 -3.42 -3.03
N ASP A 92 23.91 -3.96 -2.08
CA ASP A 92 25.30 -4.38 -2.31
C ASP A 92 25.42 -5.49 -3.36
N VAL A 93 24.37 -6.30 -3.57
CA VAL A 93 24.41 -7.47 -4.46
C VAL A 93 23.66 -7.28 -5.79
N VAL A 94 22.97 -6.15 -5.99
CA VAL A 94 22.25 -5.85 -7.24
C VAL A 94 22.59 -4.47 -7.78
N LYS A 95 22.66 -4.36 -9.11
CA LYS A 95 22.96 -3.09 -9.79
C LYS A 95 21.72 -2.23 -10.06
N VAL A 96 20.53 -2.80 -9.88
CA VAL A 96 19.25 -2.13 -10.15
C VAL A 96 18.79 -1.37 -8.90
N PRO A 97 18.01 -0.29 -9.04
CA PRO A 97 17.50 0.44 -7.88
C PRO A 97 16.71 -0.46 -6.92
N VAL A 98 16.91 -0.24 -5.62
CA VAL A 98 16.21 -0.95 -4.54
C VAL A 98 15.35 0.04 -3.76
N PHE A 99 14.09 -0.32 -3.53
CA PHE A 99 13.12 0.50 -2.81
C PHE A 99 12.75 -0.18 -1.50
N ALA A 100 12.78 0.56 -0.40
CA ALA A 100 12.34 0.04 0.89
C ALA A 100 10.80 0.04 1.01
N ASN A 101 10.27 -0.98 1.68
CA ASN A 101 8.85 -1.10 1.98
C ASN A 101 8.61 -1.75 3.34
N GLY A 102 7.59 -1.27 4.05
CA GLY A 102 7.15 -1.82 5.33
C GLY A 102 7.27 -0.78 6.44
N ASP A 103 6.21 -0.67 7.24
CA ASP A 103 6.13 0.14 8.48
C ASP A 103 6.43 1.64 8.37
N ILE A 104 6.30 2.21 7.19
CA ILE A 104 6.32 3.67 7.01
C ILE A 104 4.90 4.20 7.19
N TRP A 105 4.60 4.79 8.35
CA TRP A 105 3.28 5.33 8.72
C TRP A 105 3.27 6.86 8.85
N SER A 106 4.44 7.49 8.90
CA SER A 106 4.63 8.93 9.08
C SER A 106 5.87 9.42 8.32
N VAL A 107 6.05 10.74 8.23
CA VAL A 107 7.29 11.35 7.72
C VAL A 107 8.48 10.92 8.57
N GLU A 108 8.30 10.76 9.88
CA GLU A 108 9.38 10.34 10.77
C GLU A 108 9.80 8.88 10.53
N ASP A 109 8.84 7.98 10.30
CA ASP A 109 9.16 6.61 9.90
C ASP A 109 9.91 6.58 8.55
N TRP A 110 9.56 7.47 7.62
CA TRP A 110 10.30 7.61 6.36
C TRP A 110 11.74 8.08 6.59
N ARG A 111 11.97 9.10 7.43
CA ARG A 111 13.32 9.56 7.78
C ARG A 111 14.16 8.44 8.39
N ARG A 112 13.60 7.72 9.38
CA ARG A 112 14.26 6.57 10.00
C ARG A 112 14.52 5.44 9.01
N CYS A 113 13.57 5.18 8.12
CA CYS A 113 13.74 4.19 7.06
C CYS A 113 14.92 4.57 6.16
N ARG A 114 15.00 5.83 5.71
CA ARG A 114 16.14 6.33 4.91
C ARG A 114 17.46 6.23 5.67
N GLU A 115 17.49 6.65 6.92
CA GLU A 115 18.69 6.60 7.76
C GLU A 115 19.23 5.16 7.91
N ILE A 116 18.35 4.19 8.18
CA ILE A 116 18.74 2.79 8.39
C ILE A 116 19.05 2.08 7.08
N SER A 117 18.25 2.33 6.04
CA SER A 117 18.34 1.58 4.78
C SER A 117 19.31 2.17 3.77
N GLY A 118 19.63 3.47 3.88
CA GLY A 118 20.42 4.20 2.89
C GLY A 118 19.71 4.46 1.56
N VAL A 119 18.45 4.02 1.37
CA VAL A 119 17.70 4.27 0.14
C VAL A 119 16.91 5.56 0.21
N GLU A 120 16.79 6.25 -0.93
CA GLU A 120 15.90 7.41 -1.06
C GLU A 120 14.46 7.02 -1.32
N ASP A 121 14.28 5.99 -2.14
CA ASP A 121 12.98 5.65 -2.70
C ASP A 121 12.29 4.54 -1.92
N ILE A 122 10.99 4.74 -1.70
CA ILE A 122 10.18 3.87 -0.85
C ILE A 122 8.87 3.51 -1.56
N MET A 123 8.27 2.41 -1.14
CA MET A 123 6.88 2.10 -1.46
C MET A 123 6.03 2.22 -0.20
N LEU A 124 4.96 3.01 -0.26
CA LEU A 124 3.95 3.09 0.80
C LEU A 124 2.85 2.06 0.58
N GLY A 125 2.25 1.61 1.69
CA GLY A 125 1.10 0.71 1.67
C GLY A 125 0.05 1.17 2.67
N ARG A 126 -0.07 0.44 3.79
CA ARG A 126 -1.06 0.75 4.84
C ARG A 126 -0.94 2.17 5.41
N GLY A 127 0.28 2.71 5.50
CA GLY A 127 0.52 4.09 5.95
C GLY A 127 -0.24 5.11 5.11
N LEU A 128 -0.19 4.99 3.78
CA LEU A 128 -0.89 5.91 2.87
C LEU A 128 -2.42 5.75 2.96
N VAL A 129 -2.92 4.53 3.17
CA VAL A 129 -4.37 4.32 3.35
C VAL A 129 -4.87 4.92 4.67
N ALA A 130 -4.07 4.83 5.73
CA ALA A 130 -4.40 5.40 7.04
C ALA A 130 -4.20 6.92 7.10
N ARG A 131 -3.31 7.47 6.27
CA ARG A 131 -2.97 8.90 6.15
C ARG A 131 -2.87 9.26 4.66
N PRO A 132 -3.99 9.62 4.00
CA PRO A 132 -4.08 9.78 2.54
C PRO A 132 -3.13 10.80 1.93
N ASP A 133 -2.66 11.77 2.72
CA ASP A 133 -1.71 12.79 2.29
C ASP A 133 -0.25 12.47 2.64
N LEU A 134 0.06 11.29 3.18
CA LEU A 134 1.41 10.92 3.63
C LEU A 134 2.45 11.07 2.52
N ALA A 135 2.12 10.71 1.27
CA ALA A 135 3.04 10.88 0.14
C ALA A 135 3.36 12.36 -0.13
N ARG A 136 2.36 13.25 -0.03
CA ARG A 136 2.53 14.71 -0.16
C ARG A 136 3.38 15.26 1.00
N GLN A 137 3.14 14.79 2.22
CA GLN A 137 3.94 15.16 3.40
C GLN A 137 5.42 14.76 3.22
N ILE A 138 5.68 13.54 2.73
CA ILE A 138 7.04 13.06 2.46
C ILE A 138 7.69 13.86 1.33
N ALA A 139 6.95 14.19 0.27
CA ALA A 139 7.46 15.03 -0.81
C ALA A 139 7.88 16.42 -0.32
N ALA A 140 7.04 17.09 0.48
CA ALA A 140 7.38 18.37 1.10
C ALA A 140 8.62 18.26 2.00
N ALA A 141 8.68 17.24 2.86
CA ALA A 141 9.84 16.99 3.70
C ALA A 141 11.14 16.75 2.90
N ARG A 142 11.04 16.05 1.76
CA ARG A 142 12.18 15.81 0.85
C ARG A 142 12.64 17.10 0.17
N ALA A 143 11.72 18.01 -0.15
CA ALA A 143 12.03 19.33 -0.72
C ALA A 143 12.51 20.36 0.32
N GLY A 144 12.52 20.02 1.61
CA GLY A 144 12.84 20.97 2.68
C GLY A 144 11.71 21.98 2.96
N GLU A 145 10.50 21.68 2.49
CA GLU A 145 9.31 22.51 2.67
C GLU A 145 8.57 22.17 3.97
N ALA A 146 7.67 23.07 4.38
CA ALA A 146 6.82 22.84 5.54
C ALA A 146 5.85 21.66 5.29
N VAL A 147 5.86 20.70 6.21
CA VAL A 147 4.90 19.59 6.20
C VAL A 147 3.57 20.07 6.76
N VAL A 148 2.55 20.16 5.89
CA VAL A 148 1.19 20.54 6.28
C VAL A 148 0.29 19.31 6.22
N GLU A 149 -0.31 18.94 7.35
CA GLU A 149 -1.22 17.79 7.44
C GLU A 149 -2.60 18.11 6.84
N MET A 150 -3.18 17.14 6.13
CA MET A 150 -4.54 17.23 5.60
C MET A 150 -5.53 17.14 6.76
N THR A 151 -6.39 18.15 6.91
CA THR A 151 -7.44 18.17 7.92
C THR A 151 -8.58 17.21 7.57
N TRP A 152 -9.39 16.84 8.55
CA TRP A 152 -10.59 16.02 8.31
C TRP A 152 -11.55 16.67 7.30
N ALA A 153 -11.73 17.99 7.37
CA ALA A 153 -12.57 18.73 6.43
C ALA A 153 -12.07 18.61 4.97
N GLN A 154 -10.75 18.56 4.77
CA GLN A 154 -10.16 18.34 3.45
C GLN A 154 -10.27 16.89 2.98
N LEU A 155 -10.30 15.92 3.91
CA LEU A 155 -10.46 14.50 3.60
C LEU A 155 -11.92 14.13 3.30
N GLN A 156 -12.89 14.83 3.89
CA GLN A 156 -14.31 14.52 3.80
C GLN A 156 -14.83 14.37 2.35
N PRO A 157 -14.50 15.26 1.39
CA PRO A 157 -14.90 15.08 -0.01
C PRO A 157 -14.38 13.77 -0.62
N MET A 158 -13.18 13.32 -0.26
CA MET A 158 -12.61 12.06 -0.74
C MET A 158 -13.38 10.85 -0.22
N LEU A 159 -13.87 10.90 1.03
CA LEU A 159 -14.74 9.85 1.58
C LEU A 159 -16.08 9.77 0.85
N GLN A 160 -16.66 10.93 0.51
CA GLN A 160 -17.92 11.02 -0.22
C GLN A 160 -17.78 10.49 -1.66
N GLU A 161 -16.69 10.85 -2.33
CA GLU A 161 -16.35 10.34 -3.67
C GLU A 161 -16.15 8.82 -3.64
N PHE A 162 -15.34 8.32 -2.70
CA PHE A 162 -15.12 6.88 -2.53
C PHE A 162 -16.41 6.12 -2.24
N TRP A 163 -17.31 6.70 -1.45
CA TRP A 163 -18.63 6.11 -1.19
C TRP A 163 -19.48 6.05 -2.45
N THR A 164 -19.56 7.14 -3.21
CA THR A 164 -20.27 7.20 -4.49
C THR A 164 -19.79 6.11 -5.44
N GLN A 165 -18.48 5.98 -5.60
CA GLN A 165 -17.89 4.93 -6.43
C GLN A 165 -18.14 3.51 -5.87
N SER A 166 -18.08 3.34 -4.55
CA SER A 166 -18.35 2.06 -3.91
C SER A 166 -19.77 1.58 -4.14
N VAL A 167 -20.76 2.47 -4.05
CA VAL A 167 -22.17 2.15 -4.34
C VAL A 167 -22.37 1.84 -5.82
N ALA A 168 -21.69 2.58 -6.72
CA ALA A 168 -21.81 2.35 -8.16
C ALA A 168 -21.20 1.02 -8.63
N GLN A 169 -20.13 0.54 -7.97
CA GLN A 169 -19.35 -0.62 -8.45
C GLN A 169 -19.58 -1.91 -7.65
N LEU A 170 -20.17 -1.83 -6.46
CA LEU A 170 -20.32 -2.97 -5.56
C LEU A 170 -21.79 -3.21 -5.24
N THR A 171 -22.09 -4.44 -4.83
CA THR A 171 -23.41 -4.75 -4.28
C THR A 171 -23.70 -3.93 -3.02
N GLU A 172 -24.97 -3.67 -2.74
CA GLU A 172 -25.41 -2.94 -1.53
C GLU A 172 -24.87 -3.57 -0.24
N ARG A 173 -24.70 -4.89 -0.22
CA ARG A 173 -24.13 -5.63 0.92
C ARG A 173 -22.63 -5.41 1.08
N GLN A 174 -21.89 -5.15 0.00
CA GLN A 174 -20.44 -5.02 -0.02
C GLN A 174 -19.96 -3.58 0.17
N ALA A 175 -20.67 -2.61 -0.40
CA ALA A 175 -20.25 -1.21 -0.41
C ALA A 175 -19.98 -0.64 1.00
N PRO A 176 -20.89 -0.78 2.00
CA PRO A 176 -20.63 -0.30 3.35
C PRO A 176 -19.39 -0.93 3.98
N GLY A 177 -19.12 -2.20 3.67
CA GLY A 177 -17.95 -2.92 4.19
C GLY A 177 -16.63 -2.29 3.75
N ARG A 178 -16.54 -1.80 2.51
CA ARG A 178 -15.32 -1.15 2.00
C ARG A 178 -15.06 0.20 2.65
N LEU A 179 -16.10 1.03 2.77
CA LEU A 179 -16.01 2.31 3.46
C LEU A 179 -15.60 2.12 4.92
N LYS A 180 -16.24 1.19 5.64
CA LYS A 180 -15.90 0.86 7.03
C LYS A 180 -14.45 0.38 7.16
N GLN A 181 -13.97 -0.44 6.22
CA GLN A 181 -12.58 -0.91 6.22
C GLN A 181 -11.61 0.27 6.13
N TRP A 182 -11.90 1.25 5.27
CA TRP A 182 -11.05 2.43 5.15
C TRP A 182 -11.14 3.35 6.37
N LEU A 183 -12.37 3.63 6.86
CA LEU A 183 -12.58 4.40 8.08
C LEU A 183 -11.83 3.80 9.29
N ALA A 184 -11.86 2.47 9.44
CA ALA A 184 -11.11 1.77 10.48
C ALA A 184 -9.59 1.99 10.39
N MET A 185 -9.04 2.24 9.20
CA MET A 185 -7.63 2.60 9.06
C MET A 185 -7.37 4.08 9.37
N LEU A 186 -8.31 4.96 9.03
CA LEU A 186 -8.22 6.40 9.28
C LEU A 186 -8.29 6.75 10.78
N THR A 187 -8.92 5.91 11.61
CA THR A 187 -8.96 6.11 13.09
C THR A 187 -7.58 6.22 13.73
N ARG A 188 -6.51 5.79 13.03
CA ARG A 188 -5.13 5.94 13.50
C ARG A 188 -4.66 7.40 13.51
N ASN A 189 -5.21 8.24 12.65
CA ASN A 189 -4.74 9.62 12.44
C ASN A 189 -5.83 10.69 12.66
N TYR A 190 -7.12 10.31 12.61
CA TYR A 190 -8.23 11.25 12.68
C TYR A 190 -9.19 10.89 13.82
N PRO A 191 -9.32 11.72 14.87
CA PRO A 191 -10.35 11.56 15.89
C PRO A 191 -11.76 11.49 15.32
N GLU A 192 -12.06 12.31 14.30
CA GLU A 192 -13.36 12.33 13.62
C GLU A 192 -13.67 11.01 12.92
N ALA A 193 -12.64 10.28 12.44
CA ALA A 193 -12.82 8.95 11.90
C ALA A 193 -13.20 7.94 12.99
N VAL A 194 -12.74 8.10 14.24
CA VAL A 194 -13.14 7.24 15.38
C VAL A 194 -14.64 7.39 15.63
N GLU A 195 -15.13 8.64 15.68
CA GLU A 195 -16.54 8.95 15.89
C GLU A 195 -17.40 8.39 14.75
N LEU A 196 -17.02 8.70 13.50
CA LEU A 196 -17.74 8.25 12.32
C LEU A 196 -17.75 6.72 12.19
N PHE A 197 -16.62 6.05 12.43
CA PHE A 197 -16.55 4.59 12.42
C PHE A 197 -17.44 3.98 13.50
N THR A 198 -17.47 4.56 14.71
CA THR A 198 -18.31 4.09 15.81
C THR A 198 -19.79 4.18 15.48
N ALA A 199 -20.22 5.27 14.84
CA ALA A 199 -21.59 5.45 14.38
C ALA A 199 -21.94 4.50 13.21
N MET A 200 -21.01 4.28 12.29
CA MET A 200 -21.26 3.56 11.04
C MET A 200 -21.03 2.05 11.11
N ARG A 201 -20.25 1.53 12.08
CA ARG A 201 -19.79 0.11 12.06
C ARG A 201 -20.91 -0.92 11.91
N ARG A 202 -22.10 -0.65 12.47
CA ARG A 202 -23.29 -1.54 12.40
C ARG A 202 -24.27 -1.17 11.29
N GLU A 203 -24.08 -0.03 10.60
CA GLU A 203 -25.02 0.44 9.59
C GLU A 203 -24.88 -0.31 8.27
N THR A 204 -25.98 -0.73 7.68
CA THR A 204 -26.01 -1.42 6.38
C THR A 204 -26.89 -0.71 5.35
N ASP A 205 -27.75 0.20 5.79
CA ASP A 205 -28.59 1.00 4.91
C ASP A 205 -27.78 2.10 4.20
N LEU A 206 -27.89 2.16 2.88
CA LEU A 206 -27.08 3.06 2.06
C LEU A 206 -27.45 4.54 2.27
N GLN A 207 -28.71 4.84 2.56
CA GLN A 207 -29.16 6.21 2.81
C GLN A 207 -28.62 6.72 4.14
N ASN A 208 -28.66 5.89 5.19
CA ASN A 208 -28.07 6.21 6.47
C ASN A 208 -26.55 6.37 6.39
N VAL A 209 -25.84 5.53 5.62
CA VAL A 209 -24.40 5.73 5.37
C VAL A 209 -24.15 7.08 4.69
N SER A 210 -24.92 7.43 3.66
CA SER A 210 -24.79 8.70 2.94
C SER A 210 -25.05 9.90 3.85
N ARG A 211 -26.07 9.81 4.72
CA ARG A 211 -26.38 10.83 5.72
C ARG A 211 -25.26 11.00 6.74
N LEU A 212 -24.66 9.90 7.22
CA LEU A 212 -23.52 9.94 8.14
C LEU A 212 -22.27 10.58 7.49
N LEU A 213 -22.12 10.46 6.17
CA LEU A 213 -21.10 11.15 5.38
C LEU A 213 -21.46 12.60 5.03
N ARG A 214 -22.60 13.11 5.52
CA ARG A 214 -23.13 14.46 5.23
C ARG A 214 -23.30 14.70 3.72
N MET A 215 -23.70 13.67 2.99
CA MET A 215 -24.05 13.78 1.58
C MET A 215 -25.52 14.18 1.43
N ALA A 216 -25.81 15.05 0.47
CA ALA A 216 -27.18 15.40 0.13
C ALA A 216 -27.91 14.16 -0.43
N HIS A 217 -29.20 14.02 -0.10
CA HIS A 217 -30.03 12.98 -0.70
C HIS A 217 -30.22 13.26 -2.20
N PRO A 218 -30.08 12.26 -3.08
CA PRO A 218 -30.31 12.47 -4.52
C PRO A 218 -31.75 12.89 -4.87
N GLU A 219 -32.71 12.80 -3.93
CA GLU A 219 -34.13 13.17 -4.18
C GLU A 219 -34.44 14.68 -4.18
N GLN A 220 -33.45 15.58 -3.98
CA GLN A 220 -33.70 17.03 -4.02
C GLN A 220 -33.25 17.74 -5.31
N ALA A 221 -32.73 17.01 -6.30
CA ALA A 221 -32.31 17.59 -7.58
C ALA A 221 -33.36 17.53 -8.71
N MET A 222 -34.58 17.04 -8.43
CA MET A 222 -35.64 16.87 -9.44
C MET A 222 -37.01 17.39 -8.96
N VAL A 223 -37.10 18.66 -8.55
CA VAL A 223 -38.34 19.44 -8.71
C VAL A 223 -37.96 20.90 -8.97
N ALA A 224 -37.70 21.24 -10.23
CA ALA A 224 -37.89 22.61 -10.70
C ALA A 224 -39.27 22.64 -11.38
N PRO A 225 -40.22 23.47 -10.92
CA PRO A 225 -41.52 23.59 -11.56
C PRO A 225 -41.36 24.25 -12.94
N HIS A 226 -42.06 23.70 -13.92
CA HIS A 226 -42.30 24.31 -15.23
C HIS A 226 -43.03 25.65 -15.12
#